data_AF-H0C2Y7-F1
#
_entry.id   AF-H0C2Y7-F1
#
_cell.length_a   1.000
_cell.length_b   1.000
_cell.length_c   1.000
_cell.angle_alpha   90.00
_cell.angle_beta   90.00
_cell.angle_gamma   90.00
#
_symmetry.space_group_name_H-M   'P 1'
#
loop_
_entity.id
_entity.type
_entity.pdbx_description
1 polymer ?
#
loop_
_entity_poly.entity_id
_entity_poly.type
_entity_poly.pdbx_seq_one_letter_code
_entity_poly.pdbx_strand_id
1 'polypeptide(L)' 'MLMDGRLIDHPDFENSTQSWRLGAVIFTLRTLGWPVETIEVPSPTEHSPDRIIALYRLDPKYTAQALAMNGGAA' A
#
# COMPACT_ATOMS: atom_id res chain seq x y z
N MET A 1 -4.27 -6.83 0.82
CA MET A 1 -3.11 -6.22 1.48
C MET A 1 -1.94 -6.12 0.49
N LEU A 2 -0.86 -5.40 0.82
CA LEU A 2 0.26 -5.12 -0.11
C LEU A 2 0.81 -6.37 -0.83
N MET A 3 0.89 -7.50 -0.12
CA MET A 3 1.35 -8.79 -0.67
C MET A 3 0.45 -9.34 -1.78
N ASP A 4 -0.82 -8.95 -1.79
CA ASP A 4 -1.81 -9.38 -2.79
C ASP A 4 -1.72 -8.53 -4.07
N GLY A 5 -0.70 -7.69 -4.21
CA GLY A 5 -0.57 -6.75 -5.33
C GLY A 5 -1.53 -5.56 -5.26
N ARG A 6 -2.26 -5.39 -4.15
CA ARG A 6 -3.20 -4.28 -3.99
C ARG A 6 -2.47 -2.96 -3.76
N LEU A 7 -2.90 -1.95 -4.47
CA LEU A 7 -2.64 -0.55 -4.16
C LEU A 7 -3.56 -0.15 -3.00
N ILE A 8 -3.00 0.43 -1.94
CA ILE A 8 -3.77 0.79 -0.73
C ILE A 8 -3.55 2.26 -0.36
N ASP A 9 -4.62 2.89 0.11
CA ASP A 9 -4.59 4.19 0.76
C ASP A 9 -4.87 4.09 2.27
N HIS A 10 -4.96 5.24 2.93
CA HIS A 10 -5.22 5.29 4.37
C HIS A 10 -6.60 4.73 4.76
N PRO A 11 -7.72 5.17 4.14
CA PRO A 11 -9.03 4.55 4.34
C PRO A 11 -9.06 3.02 4.16
N ASP A 12 -8.47 2.49 3.08
CA ASP A 12 -8.42 1.05 2.82
C ASP A 12 -7.72 0.28 3.95
N PHE A 13 -6.60 0.83 4.41
CA PHE A 13 -5.81 0.25 5.50
C PHE A 13 -6.58 0.29 6.82
N GLU A 14 -7.18 1.43 7.16
CA GLU A 14 -7.94 1.60 8.39
C GLU A 14 -9.16 0.68 8.43
N ASN A 15 -9.92 0.60 7.34
CA ASN A 15 -11.07 -0.31 7.24
C ASN A 15 -10.66 -1.77 7.44
N SER A 16 -9.53 -2.18 6.88
CA SER A 16 -9.06 -3.58 6.91
C SER A 16 -8.38 -3.97 8.22
N THR A 17 -7.78 -3.02 8.95
CA THR A 17 -6.93 -3.30 10.12
C THR A 17 -7.40 -2.66 11.41
N GLN A 18 -8.37 -1.74 11.33
CA GLN A 18 -8.82 -0.88 12.43
C GLN A 18 -7.68 -0.02 13.01
N SER A 19 -6.67 0.28 12.20
CA SER A 19 -5.50 1.08 12.57
C SER A 19 -5.34 2.26 11.62
N TRP A 20 -5.10 3.43 12.20
CA TRP A 20 -4.81 4.66 11.48
C TRP A 20 -3.30 4.83 11.18
N ARG A 21 -2.46 3.84 11.53
CA ARG A 21 -0.99 3.96 11.49
C ARG A 21 -0.35 3.56 10.15
N LEU A 22 -1.05 3.71 9.02
CA LEU A 22 -0.51 3.33 7.71
C LEU A 22 0.89 3.91 7.46
N GLY A 23 1.08 5.21 7.68
CA GLY A 23 2.38 5.85 7.46
C GLY A 23 3.53 5.22 8.27
N ALA A 24 3.27 4.85 9.53
CA ALA A 24 4.27 4.20 10.38
C ALA A 24 4.59 2.77 9.92
N VAL A 25 3.58 2.03 9.43
CA VAL A 25 3.77 0.70 8.85
C VAL A 25 4.63 0.79 7.58
N ILE A 26 4.32 1.71 6.67
CA ILE A 26 5.09 1.91 5.44
C ILE A 26 6.54 2.32 5.76
N PHE A 27 6.73 3.24 6.72
CA PHE A 27 8.06 3.62 7.19
C PHE A 27 8.84 2.40 7.70
N THR A 28 8.23 1.60 8.59
CA THR A 28 8.84 0.40 9.15
C THR A 28 9.22 -0.60 8.06
N LEU A 29 8.32 -0.88 7.11
CA LEU A 29 8.59 -1.77 5.99
C LEU A 29 9.81 -1.31 5.18
N ARG A 30 9.90 -0.01 4.86
CA ARG A 30 11.05 0.57 4.17
C ARG A 30 12.34 0.45 4.99
N THR A 31 12.30 0.68 6.30
CA THR A 31 13.49 0.49 7.16
C THR A 31 13.96 -0.96 7.20
N LEU A 32 13.06 -1.92 7.01
CA LEU A 32 13.37 -3.34 6.90
C LEU A 32 13.78 -3.76 5.48
N GLY A 33 13.94 -2.81 4.55
CA GLY A 33 14.39 -3.07 3.18
C GLY A 33 13.27 -3.48 2.21
N TRP A 34 12.00 -3.36 2.59
CA TRP A 34 10.90 -3.66 1.68
C TRP A 34 10.75 -2.56 0.62
N PRO A 35 10.61 -2.92 -0.67
CA PRO A 35 10.53 -1.99 -1.78
C PRO A 35 9.08 -1.51 -1.98
N VAL A 36 8.59 -0.76 -1.00
CA VAL A 36 7.25 -0.15 -1.04
C VAL A 36 7.32 1.18 -1.78
N GLU A 37 6.60 1.26 -2.89
CA GLU A 37 6.47 2.46 -3.71
C GLU A 37 5.37 3.39 -3.15
N THR A 38 5.55 4.69 -3.35
CA THR A 38 4.51 5.72 -3.11
C THR A 38 4.12 6.33 -4.44
N ILE A 39 2.81 6.40 -4.68
CA ILE A 39 2.22 7.06 -5.83
C ILE A 39 1.35 8.19 -5.31
N GLU A 40 1.69 9.41 -5.68
CA GLU A 40 0.90 10.59 -5.36
C GLU A 40 -0.21 10.75 -6.39
N VAL A 41 -1.46 10.87 -5.92
CA VAL A 41 -2.63 11.06 -6.79
C VAL A 41 -3.48 12.23 -6.33
N PRO A 42 -4.06 13.02 -7.25
CA PRO A 42 -5.07 14.01 -6.90
C PRO A 42 -6.29 13.35 -6.26
N SER A 43 -6.74 13.90 -5.14
CA SER A 43 -7.95 13.49 -4.43
C SER A 43 -8.64 14.74 -3.86
N PRO A 44 -9.13 15.63 -4.75
CA PRO A 44 -9.69 16.92 -4.41
C PRO A 44 -10.94 16.78 -3.54
N THR A 45 -11.16 17.75 -2.66
CA THR A 45 -12.40 17.90 -1.90
C THR A 45 -12.90 19.34 -1.99
N GLU A 46 -14.16 19.58 -1.60
CA GLU A 46 -14.73 20.94 -1.58
C GLU A 46 -13.86 21.92 -0.77
N HIS A 47 -13.37 21.48 0.39
CA HIS A 47 -12.52 22.29 1.28
C HIS A 47 -11.03 22.27 0.91
N SER A 48 -10.62 21.38 0.01
CA SER A 48 -9.22 21.23 -0.39
C SER A 48 -9.11 20.76 -1.84
N PRO A 49 -9.29 21.68 -2.81
CA PRO A 49 -9.31 21.35 -4.24
C PRO A 49 -7.96 20.86 -4.76
N ASP A 50 -6.85 21.24 -4.14
CA ASP A 50 -5.50 20.81 -4.54
C ASP A 50 -4.98 19.61 -3.72
N ARG A 51 -5.87 18.89 -3.02
CA ARG A 51 -5.48 17.78 -2.16
C ARG A 51 -4.85 16.65 -2.96
N ILE A 52 -3.64 16.27 -2.57
CA ILE A 52 -2.92 15.08 -3.03
C ILE A 52 -2.89 14.04 -1.91
N ILE A 53 -3.08 12.77 -2.26
CA ILE A 53 -2.93 11.65 -1.32
C ILE A 53 -1.85 10.68 -1.81
N ALA A 54 -1.33 9.89 -0.88
CA ALA A 54 -0.38 8.83 -1.16
C ALA A 54 -1.10 7.48 -1.24
N LEU A 55 -0.89 6.78 -2.34
CA LEU A 55 -1.17 5.36 -2.50
C LEU A 55 0.11 4.55 -2.37
N TYR A 56 0.01 3.34 -1.81
CA TYR A 56 1.17 2.48 -1.57
C TYR A 56 0.99 1.10 -2.20
N ARG A 57 2.05 0.59 -2.82
CA ARG A 57 2.11 -0.79 -3.37
C ARG A 57 3.50 -1.37 -3.16
N LEU A 58 3.59 -2.70 -3.22
CA LEU A 58 4.87 -3.37 -3.47
C LEU A 58 5.18 -3.38 -4.96
N ASP A 59 6.46 -3.37 -5.31
CA ASP A 59 6.91 -3.61 -6.69
C ASP A 59 6.29 -4.94 -7.21
N PRO A 60 5.62 -4.93 -8.38
CA PRO A 60 4.89 -6.07 -8.92
C PRO A 60 5.70 -7.36 -9.02
N LYS A 61 7.04 -7.29 -9.14
CA LYS A 61 7.86 -8.51 -9.19
C LYS A 61 7.79 -9.33 -7.89
N TYR A 62 7.65 -8.68 -6.74
CA TYR A 62 7.58 -9.38 -5.45
C TYR A 62 6.19 -9.94 -5.18
N THR A 63 5.14 -9.26 -5.65
CA THR A 63 3.77 -9.76 -5.52
C THR A 63 3.55 -10.94 -6.47
N ALA A 64 4.13 -10.91 -7.67
CA ALA A 64 4.17 -12.07 -8.56
C ALA A 64 4.93 -13.26 -7.95
N GLN A 65 6.07 -13.02 -7.30
CA GLN A 65 6.79 -14.07 -6.57
C GLN A 65 5.96 -14.66 -5.42
N ALA A 66 5.33 -13.82 -4.59
CA ALA A 66 4.48 -14.26 -3.50
C ALA A 66 3.28 -15.09 -3.99
N LEU A 67 2.65 -14.67 -5.08
CA LEU A 67 1.55 -15.40 -5.71
C LEU A 67 2.01 -16.76 -6.27
N ALA A 68 3.19 -16.81 -6.90
CA ALA A 68 3.76 -18.07 -7.39
C ALA A 68 4.10 -19.03 -6.24
N MET A 69 4.61 -18.53 -5.12
CA MET A 69 4.90 -19.33 -3.92
C MET A 69 3.63 -19.86 -3.25
N ASN A 70 2.56 -19.06 -3.22
CA ASN A 70 1.27 -19.47 -2.66
C ASN A 70 0.49 -20.41 -3.60
N GLY A 71 0.70 -20.33 -4.92
CA GLY A 71 0.08 -21.19 -5.93
C GLY A 71 0.81 -22.51 -6.21
N GLY A 72 2.04 -22.68 -5.70
CA GLY A 72 2.84 -23.91 -5.82
C GLY A 72 2.48 -25.01 -4.82
N ALA A 73 1.48 -24.79 -3.96
CA ALA A 73 0.88 -25.77 -3.08
C ALA A 73 -0.56 -26.08 -3.54
N ALA A 74 -0.68 -26.70 -4.70
CA ALA A 74 -1.91 -27.34 -5.18
C ALA A 74 -1.55 -28.64 -5.89
#